data_AF-A0A3N7HRZ8-F1
#
_entry.id   AF-A0A3N7HRZ8-F1
#
_cell.length_a   1.000
_cell.length_b   1.000
_cell.length_c   1.000
_cell.angle_alpha   90.00
_cell.angle_beta   90.00
_cell.angle_gamma   90.00
#
_symmetry.space_group_name_H-M   'P 1'
#
loop_
_entity.id
_entity.type
_entity.pdbx_description
1 polymer ?
#
loop_
_entity_poly.entity_id
_entity_poly.type
_entity_poly.pdbx_seq_one_letter_code
_entity_poly.pdbx_strand_id
1 'polypeptide(L)' 'MKYRVVTLSAWFTGSLARKVESTLNELTADGYEIIGVSFSFNILMIPKAFITVTRSKVISA' A
#
# COMPACT_ATOMS: atom_id res chain seq x y z
N MET A 1 -12.18 10.50 9.54
CA MET A 1 -11.11 9.48 9.47
C MET A 1 -9.98 10.04 8.61
N LYS A 2 -8.71 9.88 9.01
CA LYS A 2 -7.57 10.39 8.23
C LYS A 2 -6.96 9.22 7.44
N TYR A 3 -7.07 9.28 6.13
CA TYR A 3 -6.44 8.31 5.23
C TYR A 3 -4.99 8.70 4.94
N ARG A 4 -4.17 7.69 4.61
CA ARG A 4 -2.79 7.82 4.14
C ARG A 4 -2.62 6.99 2.88
N VAL A 5 -1.92 7.53 1.88
CA VAL A 5 -1.58 6.80 0.65
C VAL A 5 -0.09 6.48 0.68
N VAL A 6 0.26 5.19 0.57
CA VAL A 6 1.62 4.71 0.43
C VAL A 6 1.87 4.42 -1.04
N THR A 7 2.90 5.04 -1.62
CA THR A 7 3.25 4.87 -3.04
C THR A 7 4.49 4.00 -3.15
N LEU A 8 4.40 2.96 -3.96
CA LEU A 8 5.49 2.03 -4.24
C LEU A 8 5.79 2.04 -5.74
N SER A 9 7.06 1.82 -6.09
CA SER A 9 7.50 1.56 -7.46
C SER A 9 8.57 0.49 -7.46
N ALA A 10 8.67 -0.21 -8.58
CA ALA A 10 9.76 -1.12 -8.88
C ALA A 10 9.97 -1.19 -10.39
N TRP A 11 11.18 -1.58 -10.81
CA TRP A 11 11.50 -1.71 -12.23
C TRP A 11 10.75 -2.86 -12.91
N PHE A 12 10.47 -3.94 -12.19
CA PHE A 12 9.75 -5.12 -12.69
C PHE A 12 8.43 -5.32 -11.94
N THR A 13 7.40 -5.79 -12.64
CA THR A 13 6.06 -6.04 -12.08
C THR A 13 6.08 -7.08 -10.97
N GLY A 14 6.85 -8.17 -11.12
CA GLY A 14 7.02 -9.19 -10.08
C GLY A 14 7.67 -8.63 -8.81
N SER A 15 8.67 -7.74 -8.96
CA SER A 15 9.30 -7.07 -7.82
C SER A 15 8.34 -6.10 -7.14
N LEU A 16 7.49 -5.39 -7.90
CA LEU A 16 6.46 -4.52 -7.34
C LEU A 16 5.43 -5.33 -6.55
N ALA A 17 4.97 -6.46 -7.08
CA ALA A 17 3.99 -7.31 -6.42
C ALA A 17 4.49 -7.80 -5.05
N ARG A 18 5.73 -8.32 -4.99
CA ARG A 18 6.37 -8.72 -3.72
C ARG A 18 6.50 -7.57 -2.74
N LYS A 19 6.85 -6.37 -3.23
CA LYS A 19 6.97 -5.17 -2.41
C LYS A 19 5.63 -4.76 -1.82
N VAL A 20 4.57 -4.81 -2.62
CA VAL A 20 3.18 -4.55 -2.17
C VAL A 20 2.79 -5.56 -1.10
N GLU A 21 3.03 -6.86 -1.31
CA GLU A 21 2.71 -7.90 -0.33
C GLU A 21 3.41 -7.67 1.02
N SER A 22 4.72 -7.40 1.02
CA SER A 22 5.46 -7.08 2.25
C SER A 22 4.89 -5.86 2.95
N THR A 23 4.65 -4.77 2.20
CA THR A 23 4.12 -3.53 2.77
C THR A 23 2.70 -3.69 3.32
N LEU A 24 1.85 -4.51 2.70
CA LEU A 24 0.51 -4.80 3.22
C LEU A 24 0.61 -5.54 4.57
N ASN A 25 1.47 -6.55 4.66
CA ASN A 25 1.69 -7.29 5.90
C ASN A 25 2.21 -6.39 7.03
N GLU A 26 3.20 -5.54 6.73
CA GLU A 26 3.74 -4.56 7.69
C GLU A 26 2.67 -3.57 8.17
N LEU A 27 1.89 -3.00 7.24
CA LEU A 27 0.83 -2.06 7.57
C LEU A 27 -0.27 -2.70 8.44
N THR A 28 -0.66 -3.93 8.12
CA THR A 28 -1.64 -4.67 8.93
C THR A 28 -1.10 -5.00 10.32
N ALA A 29 0.17 -5.43 10.43
CA ALA A 29 0.82 -5.66 11.72
C ALA A 29 0.90 -4.39 12.57
N ASP A 30 1.10 -3.23 11.93
CA ASP A 30 1.11 -1.90 12.56
C ASP A 30 -0.29 -1.37 12.94
N GLY A 31 -1.36 -2.15 12.72
CA GLY A 31 -2.74 -1.78 13.05
C GLY A 31 -3.40 -0.82 12.06
N TYR A 32 -2.89 -0.75 10.83
CA TYR A 32 -3.58 -0.07 9.74
C TYR A 32 -4.61 -0.97 9.09
N GLU A 33 -5.73 -0.38 8.73
CA GLU A 33 -6.75 -0.99 7.88
C GLU A 33 -6.45 -0.63 6.42
N ILE A 34 -6.39 -1.65 5.56
CA ILE A 34 -6.20 -1.47 4.12
C ILE A 34 -7.54 -1.14 3.48
N ILE A 35 -7.66 0.08 2.95
CA ILE A 35 -8.86 0.54 2.25
C ILE A 35 -8.85 0.08 0.79
N GLY A 36 -7.68 0.13 0.14
CA GLY A 36 -7.57 -0.27 -1.25
C GLY A 36 -6.14 -0.25 -1.76
N VAL A 37 -5.93 -1.01 -2.84
CA VAL A 37 -4.68 -1.08 -3.58
C VAL A 37 -4.97 -0.84 -5.05
N SER A 38 -4.24 0.08 -5.67
CA SER A 38 -4.32 0.34 -7.11
C SER A 38 -2.95 0.29 -7.76
N PHE A 39 -2.93 -0.08 -9.04
CA PHE A 39 -1.70 -0.20 -9.83
C PHE A 39 -1.77 0.72 -11.04
N SER A 40 -0.62 1.23 -11.45
CA SER A 40 -0.47 2.12 -12.60
C SER A 40 0.94 2.02 -13.16
N PHE A 41 1.19 2.77 -14.23
CA PHE A 41 2.50 2.99 -14.81
C PHE A 41 2.74 4.50 -14.87
N ASN A 42 3.97 4.93 -14.59
CA ASN A 42 4.34 6.32 -14.87
C ASN A 42 4.62 6.52 -16.38
N ILE A 43 4.98 7.75 -16.75
CA ILE A 43 5.28 8.10 -18.16
C ILE A 43 6.46 7.32 -18.75
N LEU A 44 7.33 6.75 -17.91
CA LEU A 44 8.48 5.94 -18.31
C LEU A 44 8.16 4.44 -18.31
N MET A 45 6.89 4.05 -18.27
CA MET A 45 6.45 2.65 -18.16
C MET A 45 6.99 1.91 -16.92
N ILE A 46 7.34 2.66 -15.87
CA ILE A 46 7.75 2.06 -14.59
C ILE A 46 6.48 1.73 -13.79
N PRO A 47 6.31 0.46 -13.38
CA PRO A 47 5.21 0.03 -12.51
C PRO A 47 5.16 0.82 -11.20
N LYS A 48 3.94 1.23 -10.81
CA LYS A 48 3.63 1.85 -9.53
C LYS A 48 2.43 1.19 -8.87
N ALA A 49 2.44 1.19 -7.54
CA ALA A 49 1.29 0.82 -6.71
C ALA A 49 0.98 1.93 -5.71
N PHE A 50 -0.30 2.07 -5.37
CA PHE A 50 -0.79 3.00 -4.37
C PHE A 50 -1.65 2.21 -3.39
N ILE A 51 -1.28 2.26 -2.11
CA ILE A 51 -1.97 1.59 -1.03
C ILE A 51 -2.62 2.66 -0.16
N THR A 52 -3.95 2.70 -0.15
CA THR A 52 -4.72 3.58 0.72
C THR A 52 -5.00 2.86 2.02
N VAL A 53 -4.61 3.48 3.13
CA VAL A 53 -4.84 2.96 4.48
C VAL A 53 -5.48 3.99 5.38
N THR A 54 -6.17 3.52 6.42
CA THR A 54 -6.57 4.32 7.57
C THR A 54 -6.02 3.68 8.84
N ARG A 55 -5.76 4.50 9.86
CA ARG A 55 -5.43 3.94 11.17
C ARG A 55 -6.73 3.50 11.80
N SER A 56 -6.87 2.21 12.08
CA SER A 56 -8.03 1.74 12.84
C SER A 56 -7.89 2.34 14.23
N LYS A 57 -8.86 3.15 14.67
CA LYS A 57 -8.92 3.52 16.09
C LYS A 57 -9.26 2.22 16.80
N VAL A 58 -8.30 1.64 17.51
CA VAL A 58 -8.61 0.64 18.52
C VAL A 58 -9.63 1.31 19.44
N ILE A 59 -10.90 0.91 19.31
CA ILE A 59 -11.90 1.26 20.30
C ILE A 59 -11.50 0.41 21.50
N SER A 60 -10.72 1.00 22.40
CA SER A 60 -10.55 0.46 23.74
C SER A 60 -11.94 0.50 24.37
N ALA A 61 -12.63 -0.63 24.29
CA ALA A 61 -13.83 -0.91 25.08
C ALA A 61 -13.42 -1.24 26.51
#